data_AF-A0A484ZR42-F1
#
_entry.id   AF-A0A484ZR42-F1
#
_cell.length_a   1.000
_cell.length_b   1.000
_cell.length_c   1.000
_cell.angle_alpha   90.00
_cell.angle_beta   90.00
_cell.angle_gamma   90.00
#
_symmetry.space_group_name_H-M   'P 1'
#
loop_
_entity.id
_entity.type
_entity.pdbx_description
1 polymer ?
#
loop_
_entity_poly.entity_id
_entity_poly.type
_entity_poly.pdbx_seq_one_letter_code
_entity_poly.pdbx_strand_id
1 'polypeptide(L)'
;MVLKPAMRWVLNIQSTPSAKKRNVTGSVNTYFEDNSYRKKFLNETESNISFDLIDPANAAKKYIVKIPRLKFTEAPRSVDGEGDIMLNLNYKGLLDTTVGASIQITRATA
;
A
#
# COMPACT_ATOMS: atom_id res chain seq x y z
N MET A 1 -35.58 -23.32 22.60
CA MET A 1 -35.33 -21.96 22.07
C MET A 1 -34.04 -22.01 21.29
N VAL A 2 -34.12 -22.12 19.95
CA VAL A 2 -32.95 -22.38 19.09
C VAL A 2 -32.38 -21.06 18.61
N LEU A 3 -31.14 -20.73 19.00
CA LEU A 3 -30.42 -19.53 18.59
C LEU A 3 -30.06 -19.66 17.09
N LYS A 4 -30.52 -18.70 16.28
CA LYS A 4 -30.15 -18.61 14.85
C LYS A 4 -28.66 -18.25 14.71
N PRO A 5 -27.89 -18.89 13.82
CA PRO A 5 -26.48 -18.58 13.66
C PRO A 5 -26.30 -17.19 13.01
N ALA A 6 -25.33 -16.43 13.53
CA ALA A 6 -25.02 -15.07 13.12
C ALA A 6 -24.63 -14.99 11.63
N MET A 7 -25.33 -14.12 10.91
CA MET A 7 -25.11 -13.83 9.49
C MET A 7 -23.73 -13.17 9.30
N ARG A 8 -22.78 -13.92 8.73
CA ARG A 8 -21.42 -13.43 8.42
C ARG A 8 -21.46 -12.63 7.12
N TRP A 9 -21.58 -11.31 7.22
CA TRP A 9 -21.45 -10.40 6.08
C TRP A 9 -19.97 -10.31 5.68
N VAL A 10 -19.55 -11.11 4.70
CA VAL A 10 -18.33 -10.83 3.94
C VAL A 10 -18.73 -9.84 2.85
N LEU A 11 -18.42 -8.56 3.06
CA LEU A 11 -18.63 -7.55 2.03
C LEU A 11 -17.55 -7.74 0.96
N ASN A 12 -17.86 -8.55 -0.06
CA ASN A 12 -16.97 -8.75 -1.20
C ASN A 12 -17.09 -7.54 -2.14
N ILE A 13 -16.31 -6.49 -1.90
CA ILE A 13 -16.27 -5.33 -2.79
C ILE A 13 -15.45 -5.71 -4.03
N GLN A 14 -16.09 -6.32 -5.02
CA GLN A 14 -15.54 -6.45 -6.38
C GLN A 14 -15.95 -5.21 -7.16
N SER A 15 -15.02 -4.28 -7.30
CA SER A 15 -15.26 -3.05 -8.06
C SER A 15 -14.94 -3.31 -9.52
N THR A 16 -15.96 -3.67 -10.29
CA THR A 16 -15.96 -3.50 -11.74
C THR A 16 -15.61 -2.03 -12.03
N PRO A 17 -14.59 -1.71 -12.84
CA PRO A 17 -14.17 -0.33 -13.07
C PRO A 17 -15.27 0.43 -13.82
N SER A 18 -16.16 1.08 -13.08
CA SER A 18 -17.17 1.98 -13.62
C SER A 18 -16.50 3.28 -14.05
N ALA A 19 -15.97 3.33 -15.28
CA ALA A 19 -15.67 4.52 -16.12
C ALA A 19 -14.95 5.75 -15.51
N LYS A 20 -14.58 5.73 -14.23
CA LYS A 20 -13.73 6.71 -13.54
C LYS A 20 -12.55 5.93 -13.01
N LYS A 21 -11.38 6.26 -13.57
CA LYS A 21 -10.10 5.62 -13.24
C LYS A 21 -9.87 5.72 -11.73
N ARG A 22 -9.81 4.58 -11.04
CA ARG A 22 -9.32 4.54 -9.66
C ARG A 22 -7.82 4.80 -9.70
N ASN A 23 -7.41 5.94 -9.19
CA ASN A 23 -6.01 6.33 -9.12
C ASN A 23 -5.53 6.12 -7.68
N VAL A 24 -4.62 5.17 -7.49
CA VAL A 24 -3.93 4.97 -6.22
C VAL A 24 -2.56 5.61 -6.38
N THR A 25 -2.33 6.72 -5.70
CA THR A 25 -1.06 7.45 -5.74
C THR A 25 -0.67 7.86 -4.33
N GLY A 26 0.63 7.95 -4.07
CA GLY A 26 1.15 8.48 -2.82
C GLY A 26 2.63 8.79 -2.91
N SER A 27 3.14 9.37 -1.83
CA SER A 27 4.56 9.64 -1.62
C SER A 27 5.05 8.81 -0.44
N VAL A 28 6.28 8.32 -0.53
CA VAL A 28 6.99 7.69 0.60
C VAL A 28 8.33 8.39 0.74
N ASN A 29 8.61 8.87 1.95
CA ASN A 29 9.93 9.35 2.30
C ASN A 29 10.68 8.20 2.98
N THR A 30 11.71 7.67 2.35
CA THR A 30 12.53 6.59 2.92
C THR A 30 13.96 7.05 3.11
N TYR A 31 14.57 6.57 4.20
CA TYR A 31 16.00 6.65 4.45
C TYR A 31 16.76 5.71 3.51
N PHE A 32 17.73 6.24 2.77
CA PHE A 32 18.50 5.48 1.79
C PHE A 32 19.84 4.98 2.37
N GLU A 33 19.87 3.73 2.83
CA GLU A 33 21.14 3.03 3.12
C GLU A 33 21.76 2.41 1.86
N ASP A 34 20.95 2.08 0.84
CA ASP A 34 21.41 1.43 -0.40
C ASP A 34 20.60 1.88 -1.65
N ASN A 35 21.22 1.82 -2.83
CA ASN A 35 20.66 2.22 -4.12
C ASN A 35 19.57 1.26 -4.67
N SER A 36 19.16 0.24 -3.91
CA SER A 36 18.18 -0.80 -4.27
C SER A 36 16.81 -0.26 -4.68
N TYR A 37 16.22 0.68 -3.93
CA TYR A 37 14.90 1.26 -4.26
C TYR A 37 14.95 2.12 -5.52
N ARG A 38 16.10 2.75 -5.79
CA ARG A 38 16.31 3.47 -7.04
C ARG A 38 16.46 2.52 -8.23
N LYS A 39 17.13 1.38 -8.07
CA LYS A 39 17.14 0.33 -9.10
C LYS A 39 15.73 -0.19 -9.39
N LYS A 40 14.86 -0.29 -8.37
CA LYS A 40 13.45 -0.64 -8.57
C LYS A 40 12.69 0.42 -9.37
N PHE A 41 12.97 1.71 -9.17
CA PHE A 41 12.43 2.76 -10.04
C PHE A 41 12.95 2.63 -11.48
N LEU A 42 14.28 2.54 -11.67
CA LEU A 42 14.92 2.50 -12.99
C LEU A 42 14.50 1.28 -13.82
N ASN A 43 14.36 0.13 -13.17
CA ASN A 43 13.95 -1.11 -13.81
C ASN A 43 12.42 -1.29 -13.84
N GLU A 44 11.65 -0.27 -13.43
CA GLU A 44 10.20 -0.33 -13.25
C GLU A 44 9.73 -1.57 -12.50
N THR A 45 10.51 -2.01 -11.51
CA THR A 45 10.25 -3.23 -10.76
C THR A 45 9.03 -3.04 -9.88
N GLU A 46 8.08 -3.95 -10.05
CA GLU A 46 6.86 -3.96 -9.27
C GLU A 46 7.18 -4.18 -7.79
N SER A 47 6.59 -3.33 -6.95
CA SER A 47 6.79 -3.34 -5.52
C SER A 47 5.45 -3.44 -4.80
N ASN A 48 5.50 -3.67 -3.49
CA ASN A 48 4.34 -3.61 -2.62
C ASN A 48 4.68 -2.74 -1.40
N ILE A 49 3.67 -2.07 -0.85
CA ILE A 49 3.74 -1.35 0.41
C ILE A 49 2.61 -1.85 1.30
N SER A 50 2.92 -2.14 2.56
CA SER A 50 1.94 -2.49 3.58
C SER A 50 2.28 -1.72 4.84
N PHE A 51 1.26 -1.16 5.48
CA PHE A 51 1.41 -0.51 6.79
C PHE A 51 0.22 -0.83 7.68
N ASP A 52 0.51 -0.88 8.97
CA ASP A 52 -0.46 -1.19 10.01
C ASP A 52 -0.92 0.13 10.66
N LEU A 53 -2.22 0.40 10.61
CA LEU A 53 -2.85 1.42 11.43
C LEU A 53 -3.27 0.76 12.74
N ILE A 54 -2.53 1.07 13.80
CA ILE A 54 -2.84 0.66 15.17
C ILE A 54 -3.67 1.75 15.85
N ASP A 55 -4.70 1.34 16.59
CA ASP A 55 -5.39 2.24 17.51
C ASP A 55 -4.54 2.42 18.77
N PRO A 56 -4.06 3.63 19.10
CA PRO A 56 -3.21 3.88 20.26
C PRO A 56 -3.91 3.56 21.59
N ALA A 57 -5.25 3.57 21.63
CA ALA A 57 -6.03 3.22 22.81
C ALA A 57 -6.34 1.71 22.87
N ASN A 58 -6.23 0.98 21.75
CA ASN A 58 -6.56 -0.43 21.69
C ASN A 58 -5.75 -1.17 20.63
N ALA A 59 -4.60 -1.71 21.04
CA ALA A 59 -3.72 -2.50 20.16
C ALA A 59 -4.38 -3.76 19.54
N ALA A 60 -5.51 -4.22 20.08
CA ALA A 60 -6.26 -5.35 19.50
C ALA A 60 -7.10 -4.95 18.28
N LYS A 61 -7.27 -3.65 18.00
CA LYS A 61 -7.90 -3.14 16.79
C LYS A 61 -6.84 -2.58 15.86
N LYS A 62 -6.59 -3.26 14.74
CA LYS A 62 -5.68 -2.77 13.70
C LYS A 62 -6.28 -2.88 12.30
N TYR A 63 -5.86 -1.99 11.42
CA TYR A 63 -6.12 -2.09 9.99
C TYR A 63 -4.80 -2.27 9.27
N ILE A 64 -4.75 -3.24 8.38
CA ILE A 64 -3.61 -3.45 7.49
C ILE A 64 -4.00 -2.84 6.15
N VAL A 65 -3.31 -1.77 5.76
CA VAL A 65 -3.47 -1.17 4.44
C VAL A 65 -2.34 -1.65 3.55
N LYS A 66 -2.69 -2.27 2.44
CA LYS A 66 -1.76 -2.86 1.49
C LYS A 66 -2.03 -2.34 0.09
N ILE A 67 -0.96 -1.94 -0.58
CA ILE A 67 -0.92 -1.68 -2.02
C ILE A 67 -0.12 -2.86 -2.61
N PRO A 68 -0.81 -3.88 -3.15
CA PRO A 68 -0.16 -5.14 -3.51
C PRO A 68 0.78 -5.00 -4.71
N ARG A 69 0.47 -4.08 -5.62
CA ARG A 69 1.26 -3.81 -6.81
C ARG A 69 1.38 -2.32 -7.03
N LEU A 70 2.59 -1.79 -7.00
CA LEU A 70 2.89 -0.40 -7.33
C LEU A 70 4.19 -0.29 -8.13
N LYS A 71 4.30 0.81 -8.87
CA LYS A 71 5.54 1.27 -9.49
C LYS A 71 5.86 2.66 -8.96
N PHE A 72 7.14 2.92 -8.73
CA PHE A 72 7.62 4.27 -8.47
C PHE A 72 7.53 5.08 -9.77
N THR A 73 7.01 6.30 -9.69
CA THR A 73 6.86 7.21 -10.84
C THR A 73 7.92 8.29 -10.82
N GLU A 74 8.41 8.66 -9.64
CA GLU A 74 9.43 9.69 -9.49
C GLU A 74 10.38 9.32 -8.36
N ALA A 75 11.67 9.59 -8.58
CA ALA A 75 12.75 9.41 -7.63
C ALA A 75 13.75 10.58 -7.79
N PRO A 76 13.43 11.78 -7.25
CA PRO A 76 14.22 12.98 -7.42
C PRO A 76 15.58 12.83 -6.75
N ARG A 77 16.67 13.04 -7.47
CA ARG A 77 18.02 12.98 -6.89
C ARG A 77 18.23 14.15 -5.91
N SER A 78 18.27 13.89 -4.61
CA SER A 78 18.89 14.82 -3.67
C SER A 78 20.40 14.60 -3.78
N VAL A 79 21.10 15.53 -4.46
CA VAL A 79 22.56 15.56 -4.50
C VAL A 79 22.98 16.63 -3.50
N ASP A 80 22.93 16.30 -2.22
CA ASP A 80 23.34 17.23 -1.17
C ASP A 80 24.20 16.50 -0.15
N GLY A 81 25.49 16.86 -0.13
CA GLY A 81 26.39 16.72 1.00
C GLY A 81 26.73 15.31 1.49
N GLU A 82 27.78 15.25 2.30
CA GLU A 82 28.32 14.04 2.93
C GLU A 82 27.47 13.61 4.13
N GLY A 83 26.16 13.41 3.92
CA GLY A 83 25.18 13.09 4.96
C GLY A 83 24.09 12.16 4.47
N ASP A 84 23.25 11.73 5.40
CA ASP A 84 22.17 10.78 5.14
C ASP A 84 21.15 11.34 4.14
N ILE A 85 20.90 10.56 3.08
CA ILE A 85 20.02 10.98 1.99
C ILE A 85 18.61 10.46 2.25
N MET A 86 17.68 11.38 2.49
CA MET A 86 16.24 11.10 2.45
C MET A 86 15.74 11.28 1.03
N LEU A 87 15.07 10.26 0.49
CA LEU A 87 14.48 10.34 -0.85
C LEU A 87 12.97 10.26 -0.77
N ASN A 88 12.33 11.25 -1.40
CA ASN A 88 10.90 11.27 -1.58
C ASN A 88 10.50 10.52 -2.86
N LEU A 89 9.99 9.30 -2.72
CA LEU A 89 9.55 8.45 -3.81
C LEU A 89 8.05 8.60 -4.03
N ASN A 90 7.65 9.08 -5.21
CA ASN A 90 6.25 9.04 -5.61
C ASN A 90 5.94 7.70 -6.26
N TYR A 91 4.77 7.16 -5.96
CA TYR A 91 4.34 5.87 -6.52
C TYR A 91 2.92 5.93 -7.06
N LYS A 92 2.66 4.99 -7.97
CA LYS A 92 1.33 4.68 -8.49
C LYS A 92 1.01 3.21 -8.30
N GLY A 93 -0.09 2.94 -7.63
CA GLY A 93 -0.67 1.61 -7.48
C GLY A 93 -1.30 1.15 -8.79
N LEU A 94 -1.01 -0.09 -9.16
CA LEU A 94 -1.58 -0.80 -10.30
C LEU A 94 -2.60 -1.83 -9.81
N LEU A 95 -3.45 -2.30 -10.72
CA LEU A 95 -4.32 -3.43 -10.42
C LEU A 95 -3.46 -4.70 -10.30
N ASP A 96 -3.53 -5.35 -9.14
CA ASP A 96 -3.04 -6.71 -8.96
C ASP A 96 -4.10 -7.68 -9.48
N THR A 97 -3.74 -8.54 -10.44
CA THR A 97 -4.66 -9.50 -11.07
C THR A 97 -4.94 -10.72 -10.21
N THR A 98 -4.06 -11.03 -9.25
CA THR A 98 -4.20 -12.16 -8.32
C THR A 98 -5.12 -11.78 -7.16
N VAL A 99 -4.98 -10.57 -6.64
CA VAL A 99 -5.81 -10.02 -5.54
C VAL A 99 -7.10 -9.38 -6.08
N GLY A 100 -7.10 -8.92 -7.33
CA GLY A 100 -8.23 -8.22 -7.94
C GLY A 100 -8.42 -6.79 -7.41
N ALA A 101 -7.42 -6.22 -6.75
CA ALA A 101 -7.50 -4.91 -6.12
C ALA A 101 -6.20 -4.09 -6.30
N SER A 102 -6.34 -2.77 -6.42
CA SER A 102 -5.21 -1.83 -6.43
C SER A 102 -4.84 -1.33 -5.03
N ILE A 103 -5.76 -1.46 -4.07
CA ILE A 103 -5.56 -1.19 -2.64
C ILE A 103 -6.45 -2.16 -1.86
N GLN A 104 -5.91 -2.71 -0.78
CA GLN A 104 -6.59 -3.63 0.12
C GLN A 104 -6.51 -3.07 1.53
N ILE A 105 -7.64 -3.05 2.23
CA ILE A 105 -7.72 -2.67 3.64
C ILE A 105 -8.30 -3.86 4.38
N THR A 106 -7.50 -4.50 5.22
CA THR A 106 -7.91 -5.64 6.03
C THR A 106 -8.06 -5.19 7.46
N ARG A 107 -9.27 -5.30 8.00
CA ARG A 107 -9.49 -5.18 9.45
C ARG A 107 -8.94 -6.44 10.11
N ALA A 108 -7.97 -6.29 11.01
CA ALA A 108 -7.49 -7.36 11.86
C ALA A 108 -7.87 -7.04 13.31
N THR A 109 -8.55 -7.98 13.93
CA THR A 109 -8.73 -8.01 15.39
C THR A 109 -7.78 -9.06 15.93
N ALA A 110 -6.92 -8.68 16.87
CA ALA A 110 -6.13 -9.65 17.62
C ALA A 110 -7.05 -10.55 18.47
#